data_AF-A0A1V6EB13-F1
#
_entry.id   AF-A0A1V6EB13-F1
#
_cell.length_a   1.000
_cell.length_b   1.000
_cell.length_c   1.000
_cell.angle_alpha   90.00
_cell.angle_beta   90.00
_cell.angle_gamma   90.00
#
_symmetry.space_group_name_H-M   'P 1'
#
loop_
_entity.id
_entity.type
_entity.pdbx_description
1 polymer ?
#
loop_
_entity_poly.entity_id
_entity_poly.type
_entity_poly.pdbx_seq_one_letter_code
_entity_poly.pdbx_strand_id
1 'polypeptide(L)'
;MRRFFLLGLLVAAALLTGCPVDQNLEDIGNTDITIDDVKGEWHFENVKIGETTYEYVHLSILPPTEDWPYVGVDLHLGHENAYDGPFYIGDGTMEGNKFAGDYIQQIPYDDTEHNLTITFSLLGEELRAEFDTKGPLEGLVLKYGIKSED
;
A
#
# COMPACT_ATOMS: atom_id res chain seq x y z
N MET A 1 -56.13 5.90 -43.62
CA MET A 1 -54.69 6.07 -43.89
C MET A 1 -53.92 5.81 -42.60
N ARG A 2 -53.13 4.74 -42.55
CA ARG A 2 -52.18 4.45 -41.46
C ARG A 2 -51.04 5.46 -41.52
N ARG A 3 -50.71 6.11 -40.41
CA ARG A 3 -49.39 6.74 -40.21
C ARG A 3 -48.90 6.44 -38.81
N PHE A 4 -47.71 5.83 -38.81
CA PHE A 4 -46.94 5.31 -37.71
C PHE A 4 -46.46 6.43 -36.78
N PHE A 5 -46.41 6.17 -35.47
CA PHE A 5 -45.41 6.78 -34.59
C PHE A 5 -44.81 5.69 -33.73
N LEU A 6 -43.50 5.54 -33.90
CA LEU A 6 -42.63 4.50 -33.35
C LEU A 6 -42.44 4.67 -31.84
N LEU A 7 -42.43 3.54 -31.13
CA LEU A 7 -41.92 3.40 -29.77
C LEU A 7 -40.49 3.96 -29.70
N GLY A 8 -40.27 4.94 -28.82
CA GLY A 8 -38.94 5.33 -28.38
C GLY A 8 -38.37 4.25 -27.45
N LEU A 9 -37.53 3.38 -27.99
CA LEU A 9 -36.71 2.46 -27.22
C LEU A 9 -35.56 3.27 -26.59
N LEU A 10 -35.68 3.61 -25.31
CA LEU A 10 -34.55 4.14 -24.53
C LEU A 10 -33.60 2.97 -24.24
N VAL A 11 -32.53 2.88 -25.02
CA VAL A 11 -31.37 2.04 -24.68
C VAL A 11 -30.55 2.83 -23.66
N ALA A 12 -30.75 2.54 -22.38
CA ALA A 12 -29.81 2.94 -21.35
C ALA A 12 -28.57 2.06 -21.48
N ALA A 13 -27.55 2.55 -22.19
CA ALA A 13 -26.24 1.94 -22.19
C ALA A 13 -25.57 2.25 -20.84
N ALA A 14 -25.63 1.29 -19.91
CA ALA A 14 -24.74 1.30 -18.75
C ALA A 14 -23.32 0.98 -19.24
N LEU A 15 -22.53 2.02 -19.51
CA LEU A 15 -21.09 1.92 -19.64
C LEU A 15 -20.52 1.63 -18.23
N LEU A 16 -20.50 0.36 -17.85
CA LEU A 16 -19.64 -0.14 -16.80
C LEU A 16 -18.22 -0.18 -17.37
N THR A 17 -17.54 0.97 -17.39
CA THR A 17 -16.07 0.98 -17.45
C THR A 17 -15.59 0.35 -16.15
N GLY A 18 -14.95 -0.82 -16.26
CA GLY A 18 -14.63 -1.69 -15.14
C GLY A 18 -13.83 -0.98 -14.06
N CYS A 19 -14.46 -0.78 -12.90
CA CYS A 19 -13.74 -0.77 -11.66
C CYS A 19 -13.19 -2.20 -11.47
N PRO A 20 -11.90 -2.41 -11.16
CA PRO A 20 -11.49 -3.69 -10.60
C PRO A 20 -12.19 -3.82 -9.25
N VAL A 21 -13.32 -4.52 -9.23
CA VAL A 21 -14.00 -4.93 -8.00
C VAL A 21 -13.30 -6.18 -7.53
N ASP A 22 -12.18 -5.96 -6.86
CA ASP A 22 -11.68 -6.86 -5.83
C ASP A 22 -11.68 -6.07 -4.51
N GLN A 23 -12.87 -5.55 -4.16
CA GLN A 23 -13.11 -4.92 -2.87
C GLN A 23 -14.04 -5.82 -2.08
N ASN A 24 -13.49 -6.93 -1.58
CA ASN A 24 -14.07 -7.51 -0.39
C ASN A 24 -13.89 -6.45 0.71
N LEU A 25 -14.94 -5.70 1.04
CA LEU A 25 -14.87 -4.57 1.98
C LEU A 25 -14.33 -5.01 3.36
N GLU A 26 -14.46 -6.30 3.68
CA GLU A 26 -13.91 -6.94 4.86
C GLU A 26 -12.36 -6.91 4.89
N ASP A 27 -11.69 -6.82 3.74
CA ASP A 27 -10.23 -6.78 3.63
C ASP A 27 -9.65 -5.36 3.80
N ILE A 28 -10.48 -4.31 3.93
CA ILE A 28 -9.98 -2.94 4.08
C ILE A 28 -9.53 -2.68 5.53
N GLY A 29 -10.12 -3.33 6.53
CA GLY A 29 -9.77 -3.12 7.94
C GLY A 29 -10.20 -1.77 8.53
N ASN A 30 -9.87 -1.53 9.80
CA ASN A 30 -10.11 -0.27 10.50
C ASN A 30 -9.16 0.82 9.97
N THR A 31 -9.71 1.95 9.53
CA THR A 31 -8.98 3.13 9.06
C THR A 31 -9.01 4.30 10.04
N ASP A 32 -9.81 4.21 11.11
CA ASP A 32 -9.78 5.18 12.22
C ASP A 32 -8.63 4.81 13.16
N ILE A 33 -7.42 5.06 12.66
CA ILE A 33 -6.14 4.76 13.30
C ILE A 33 -5.17 5.92 13.11
N THR A 34 -4.11 5.91 13.91
CA THR A 34 -3.05 6.92 13.92
C THR A 34 -1.68 6.26 13.84
N ILE A 35 -0.61 7.06 13.80
CA ILE A 35 0.77 6.56 13.85
C ILE A 35 1.04 5.71 15.10
N ASP A 36 0.37 5.97 16.23
CA ASP A 36 0.59 5.21 17.47
C ASP A 36 0.11 3.75 17.36
N ASP A 37 -0.87 3.49 16.50
CA ASP A 37 -1.40 2.15 16.25
C ASP A 37 -0.48 1.34 15.32
N VAL A 38 0.13 2.02 14.34
CA VAL A 38 0.90 1.36 13.26
C VAL A 38 2.41 1.43 13.41
N LYS A 39 2.97 2.28 14.28
CA LYS A 39 4.42 2.35 14.47
C LYS A 39 5.01 1.01 14.93
N GLY A 40 6.25 0.75 14.51
CA GLY A 40 7.01 -0.46 14.82
C GLY A 40 7.35 -1.30 13.59
N GLU A 41 7.76 -2.53 13.87
CA GLU A 41 8.27 -3.48 12.88
C GLU A 41 7.19 -4.49 12.48
N TRP A 42 6.97 -4.70 11.18
CA TRP A 42 5.92 -5.57 10.67
C TRP A 42 6.45 -6.55 9.64
N HIS A 43 6.03 -7.81 9.75
CA HIS A 43 6.42 -8.88 8.85
C HIS A 43 5.25 -9.33 7.97
N PHE A 44 5.55 -9.55 6.69
CA PHE A 44 4.61 -10.03 5.68
C PHE A 44 5.23 -11.19 4.93
N GLU A 45 4.40 -12.15 4.53
CA GLU A 45 4.83 -13.33 3.79
C GLU A 45 4.27 -13.31 2.37
N ASN A 46 5.05 -13.86 1.43
CA ASN A 46 4.63 -14.13 0.04
C ASN A 46 4.08 -12.89 -0.69
N VAL A 47 4.77 -11.76 -0.52
CA VAL A 47 4.42 -10.49 -1.15
C VAL A 47 4.88 -10.50 -2.60
N LYS A 48 4.01 -10.08 -3.52
CA LYS A 48 4.32 -10.00 -4.95
C LYS A 48 4.58 -8.57 -5.39
N ILE A 49 5.71 -8.35 -6.05
CA ILE A 49 6.06 -7.08 -6.71
C ILE A 49 6.47 -7.37 -8.15
N GLY A 50 5.73 -6.82 -9.11
CA GLY A 50 5.87 -7.20 -10.52
C GLY A 50 5.63 -8.71 -10.72
N GLU A 51 6.64 -9.41 -11.25
CA GLU A 51 6.60 -10.87 -11.45
C GLU A 51 7.30 -11.66 -10.32
N THR A 52 7.96 -10.98 -9.38
CA THR A 52 8.73 -11.60 -8.30
C THR A 52 7.89 -11.75 -7.04
N THR A 53 8.02 -12.90 -6.39
CA THR A 53 7.50 -13.14 -5.03
C THR A 53 8.65 -13.04 -4.05
N TYR A 54 8.44 -12.30 -2.97
CA TYR A 54 9.34 -12.21 -1.83
C TYR A 54 8.69 -12.95 -0.67
N GLU A 55 9.31 -14.03 -0.21
CA GLU A 55 8.78 -14.86 0.88
C GLU A 55 8.82 -14.13 2.22
N TYR A 56 9.72 -13.15 2.37
CA TYR A 56 9.91 -12.42 3.60
C TYR A 56 10.01 -10.91 3.33
N VAL A 57 9.01 -10.17 3.78
CA VAL A 57 8.96 -8.72 3.65
C VAL A 57 8.83 -8.09 5.02
N HIS A 58 9.60 -7.04 5.26
CA HIS A 58 9.62 -6.32 6.52
C HIS A 58 9.41 -4.83 6.29
N LEU A 59 8.45 -4.27 7.01
CA LEU A 59 8.11 -2.85 6.98
C LEU A 59 8.33 -2.26 8.37
N SER A 60 9.27 -1.31 8.48
CA SER A 60 9.39 -0.46 9.67
C SER A 60 8.61 0.82 9.46
N ILE A 61 7.86 1.23 10.49
CA ILE A 61 7.16 2.52 10.55
C ILE A 61 7.70 3.28 11.76
N LEU A 62 8.57 4.24 11.48
CA LEU A 62 9.32 5.01 12.48
C LEU A 62 8.58 6.33 12.78
N PRO A 63 8.13 6.58 14.02
CA PRO A 63 7.47 7.82 14.37
C PRO A 63 8.47 9.00 14.40
N PRO A 64 8.00 10.25 14.30
CA PRO A 64 8.86 11.41 14.45
C PRO A 64 9.51 11.46 15.84
N THR A 65 10.73 12.00 15.90
CA THR A 65 11.48 12.25 17.13
C THR A 65 11.87 13.72 17.23
N GLU A 66 12.45 14.14 18.35
CA GLU A 66 12.96 15.52 18.51
C GLU A 66 14.07 15.85 17.49
N ASP A 67 14.93 14.88 17.19
CA ASP A 67 16.05 15.04 16.26
C ASP A 67 15.67 14.78 14.79
N TRP A 68 14.53 14.11 14.56
CA TRP A 68 14.03 13.74 13.24
C TRP A 68 12.52 13.98 13.14
N PRO A 69 12.06 15.14 12.64
CA PRO A 69 10.65 15.54 12.68
C PRO A 69 9.78 14.87 11.61
N TYR A 70 10.26 13.82 10.95
CA TYR A 70 9.56 13.10 9.89
C TYR A 70 9.20 11.68 10.33
N VAL A 71 8.16 11.13 9.72
CA VAL A 71 7.86 9.69 9.80
C VAL A 71 8.79 8.98 8.83
N GLY A 72 9.44 7.91 9.27
CA GLY A 72 10.22 7.02 8.41
C GLY A 72 9.41 5.78 8.02
N VAL A 73 9.61 5.32 6.79
CA VAL A 73 9.06 4.05 6.28
C VAL A 73 10.17 3.29 5.56
N ASP A 74 10.54 2.14 6.11
CA ASP A 74 11.62 1.30 5.60
C ASP A 74 11.05 -0.05 5.15
N LEU A 75 11.23 -0.42 3.88
CA LEU A 75 10.72 -1.67 3.31
C LEU A 75 11.88 -2.56 2.84
N HIS A 76 12.14 -3.63 3.58
CA HIS A 76 13.09 -4.68 3.21
C HIS A 76 12.36 -5.86 2.58
N LEU A 77 12.85 -6.29 1.42
CA LEU A 77 12.39 -7.47 0.72
C LEU A 77 13.43 -8.59 0.81
N GLY A 78 12.98 -9.84 0.78
CA GLY A 78 13.86 -10.98 0.94
C GLY A 78 13.26 -12.31 0.50
N HIS A 79 14.14 -13.27 0.28
CA HIS A 79 13.80 -14.66 -0.06
C HIS A 79 14.36 -15.63 0.98
N GLU A 80 13.73 -16.80 1.11
CA GLU A 80 14.24 -17.93 1.92
C GLU A 80 14.66 -17.56 3.37
N ASN A 81 13.93 -16.64 4.01
CA ASN A 81 14.21 -16.08 5.35
C ASN A 81 15.49 -15.22 5.46
N ALA A 82 15.98 -14.67 4.35
CA ALA A 82 17.08 -13.72 4.32
C ALA A 82 16.61 -12.38 3.71
N TYR A 83 17.06 -11.26 4.29
CA TYR A 83 16.89 -9.93 3.69
C TYR A 83 17.91 -9.72 2.55
N ASP A 84 17.79 -10.49 1.48
CA ASP A 84 18.70 -10.48 0.34
C ASP A 84 18.16 -9.73 -0.89
N GLY A 85 16.94 -9.19 -0.77
CA GLY A 85 16.26 -8.43 -1.81
C GLY A 85 16.47 -6.92 -1.69
N PRO A 86 15.68 -6.14 -2.45
CA PRO A 86 15.76 -4.70 -2.40
C PRO A 86 15.39 -4.11 -1.03
N PHE A 87 16.04 -3.02 -0.67
CA PHE A 87 15.71 -2.20 0.49
C PHE A 87 15.35 -0.79 0.05
N TYR A 88 14.17 -0.33 0.45
CA TYR A 88 13.68 1.02 0.20
C TYR A 88 13.55 1.79 1.51
N ILE A 89 13.93 3.06 1.47
CA ILE A 89 13.77 4.00 2.58
C ILE A 89 12.95 5.18 2.11
N GLY A 90 12.03 5.63 2.94
CA GLY A 90 11.23 6.81 2.69
C GLY A 90 10.99 7.61 3.95
N ASP A 91 10.82 8.91 3.77
CA ASP A 91 10.51 9.83 4.85
C ASP A 91 9.43 10.83 4.43
N GLY A 92 8.66 11.28 5.42
CA GLY A 92 7.53 12.14 5.15
C GLY A 92 6.71 12.46 6.39
N THR A 93 5.40 12.56 6.20
CA THR A 93 4.45 12.94 7.23
C THR A 93 3.28 11.97 7.28
N MET A 94 2.63 11.89 8.44
CA MET A 94 1.43 11.08 8.64
C MET A 94 0.25 11.97 9.06
N GLU A 95 -0.87 11.83 8.37
CA GLU A 95 -2.15 12.44 8.73
C GLU A 95 -3.20 11.32 8.88
N GLY A 96 -3.63 11.07 10.13
CA GLY A 96 -4.49 9.93 10.44
C GLY A 96 -3.82 8.60 10.08
N ASN A 97 -4.43 7.86 9.16
CA ASN A 97 -3.96 6.58 8.65
C ASN A 97 -3.13 6.68 7.36
N LYS A 98 -2.77 7.89 6.91
CA LYS A 98 -2.14 8.12 5.62
C LYS A 98 -0.75 8.73 5.77
N PHE A 99 0.26 8.02 5.27
CA PHE A 99 1.60 8.54 5.06
C PHE A 99 1.70 9.22 3.70
N ALA A 100 2.40 10.36 3.64
CA ALA A 100 2.77 11.04 2.42
C ALA A 100 4.21 11.56 2.53
N GLY A 101 5.03 11.18 1.56
CA GLY A 101 6.45 11.51 1.50
C GLY A 101 7.07 11.08 0.17
N ASP A 102 8.37 10.81 0.21
CA ASP A 102 9.15 10.32 -0.92
C ASP A 102 9.96 9.10 -0.50
N TYR A 103 10.40 8.29 -1.47
CA TYR A 103 11.29 7.16 -1.20
C TYR A 103 12.36 7.00 -2.28
N ILE A 104 13.44 6.32 -1.90
CA ILE A 104 14.51 5.84 -2.79
C ILE A 104 14.80 4.35 -2.51
N GLN A 105 15.57 3.72 -3.39
CA GLN A 105 16.09 2.39 -3.15
C GLN A 105 17.50 2.47 -2.56
N GLN A 106 17.66 1.99 -1.34
CA GLN A 106 18.96 1.96 -0.65
C GLN A 106 19.81 0.76 -1.08
N ILE A 107 19.17 -0.38 -1.39
CA ILE A 107 19.86 -1.61 -1.82
C ILE A 107 19.11 -2.25 -3.01
N PRO A 108 19.82 -2.58 -4.11
CA PRO A 108 21.05 -1.90 -4.52
C PRO A 108 20.79 -0.39 -4.63
N TYR A 109 21.78 0.45 -4.35
CA TYR A 109 21.58 1.89 -4.30
C TYR A 109 21.12 2.46 -5.65
N ASP A 110 20.00 3.17 -5.64
CA ASP A 110 19.44 3.98 -6.72
C ASP A 110 18.81 5.24 -6.11
N ASP A 111 19.32 6.42 -6.47
CA ASP A 111 18.91 7.71 -5.94
C ASP A 111 17.70 8.32 -6.67
N THR A 112 17.05 7.55 -7.55
CA THR A 112 15.79 7.95 -8.18
C THR A 112 14.69 8.08 -7.12
N GLU A 113 14.27 9.32 -6.88
CA GLU A 113 13.23 9.67 -5.93
C GLU A 113 11.83 9.50 -6.53
N HIS A 114 10.90 8.98 -5.71
CA HIS A 114 9.52 8.73 -6.08
C HIS A 114 8.57 9.22 -4.99
N ASN A 115 7.52 9.94 -5.38
CA ASN A 115 6.45 10.32 -4.46
C ASN A 115 5.70 9.08 -3.98
N LEU A 116 5.55 8.97 -2.67
CA LEU A 116 4.92 7.84 -1.99
C LEU A 116 3.78 8.30 -1.12
N THR A 117 2.62 7.70 -1.35
CA THR A 117 1.51 7.70 -0.42
C THR A 117 1.26 6.27 0.05
N ILE A 118 1.15 6.08 1.37
CA ILE A 118 0.71 4.79 1.92
C ILE A 118 -0.56 5.01 2.74
N THR A 119 -1.59 4.23 2.45
CA THR A 119 -2.79 4.17 3.29
C THR A 119 -2.73 2.92 4.15
N PHE A 120 -2.71 3.11 5.47
CA PHE A 120 -2.68 2.03 6.45
C PHE A 120 -4.07 1.69 6.96
N SER A 121 -4.24 0.44 7.37
CA SER A 121 -5.42 -0.03 8.08
C SER A 121 -5.11 -1.28 8.89
N LEU A 122 -5.97 -1.60 9.86
CA LEU A 122 -5.82 -2.79 10.72
C LEU A 122 -6.94 -3.81 10.48
N LEU A 123 -6.56 -5.04 10.14
CA LEU A 123 -7.44 -6.21 10.07
C LEU A 123 -7.34 -6.96 11.40
N GLY A 124 -8.13 -6.51 12.38
CA GLY A 124 -7.90 -6.93 13.77
C GLY A 124 -6.59 -6.31 14.27
N GLU A 125 -5.58 -7.14 14.53
CA GLU A 125 -4.24 -6.71 14.94
C GLU A 125 -3.23 -6.73 13.79
N GLU A 126 -3.64 -7.22 12.61
CA GLU A 126 -2.76 -7.36 11.46
C GLU A 126 -2.73 -6.09 10.62
N LEU A 127 -1.55 -5.67 10.19
CA LEU A 127 -1.39 -4.48 9.36
C LEU A 127 -1.73 -4.73 7.89
N ARG A 128 -2.40 -3.77 7.28
CA ARG A 128 -2.48 -3.60 5.83
C ARG A 128 -1.87 -2.26 5.44
N ALA A 129 -1.10 -2.25 4.36
CA ALA A 129 -0.49 -1.07 3.79
C ALA A 129 -0.67 -1.05 2.26
N GLU A 130 -1.32 -0.02 1.74
CA GLU A 130 -1.57 0.17 0.30
C GLU A 130 -0.76 1.34 -0.23
N PHE A 131 0.10 1.04 -1.19
CA PHE A 131 1.07 1.97 -1.76
C PHE A 131 0.49 2.59 -3.03
N ASP A 132 0.33 3.91 -3.01
CA ASP A 132 0.05 4.73 -4.18
C ASP A 132 1.32 5.50 -4.54
N THR A 133 2.00 5.01 -5.59
CA THR A 133 3.29 5.49 -6.03
C THR A 133 3.55 5.13 -7.50
N LYS A 134 4.62 5.68 -8.07
CA LYS A 134 5.26 5.20 -9.29
C LYS A 134 6.55 4.44 -8.96
N GLY A 135 7.10 3.77 -9.97
CA GLY A 135 8.37 3.06 -9.84
C GLY A 135 8.20 1.62 -9.34
N PRO A 136 9.25 1.05 -8.71
CA PRO A 136 9.28 -0.37 -8.35
C PRO A 136 8.15 -0.84 -7.42
N LEU A 137 7.58 0.06 -6.62
CA LEU A 137 6.54 -0.24 -5.64
C LEU A 137 5.11 0.08 -6.14
N GLU A 138 4.96 0.41 -7.43
CA GLU A 138 3.66 0.77 -8.01
C GLU A 138 2.62 -0.36 -7.83
N GLY A 139 1.50 -0.02 -7.17
CA GLY A 139 0.39 -0.94 -6.94
C GLY A 139 0.61 -1.98 -5.85
N LEU A 140 1.67 -1.84 -5.04
CA LEU A 140 1.93 -2.75 -3.92
C LEU A 140 0.84 -2.65 -2.85
N VAL A 141 0.31 -3.81 -2.46
CA VAL A 141 -0.58 -3.94 -1.30
C VAL A 141 -0.04 -5.04 -0.39
N LEU A 142 0.36 -4.65 0.81
CA LEU A 142 0.76 -5.56 1.88
C LEU A 142 -0.47 -5.86 2.74
N LYS A 143 -0.73 -7.14 3.01
CA LYS A 143 -1.86 -7.60 3.83
C LYS A 143 -1.38 -8.58 4.89
N TYR A 144 -2.10 -8.64 6.01
CA TYR A 144 -1.88 -9.60 7.09
C TYR A 144 -0.51 -9.45 7.77
N GLY A 145 -0.04 -8.21 7.91
CA GLY A 145 1.23 -7.91 8.54
C GLY A 145 1.19 -8.25 10.02
N ILE A 146 2.14 -9.06 10.48
CA ILE A 146 2.25 -9.44 11.89
C ILE A 146 3.28 -8.53 12.54
N LYS A 147 2.91 -7.92 13.68
CA LYS A 147 3.83 -7.05 14.42
C LYS A 147 4.95 -7.89 15.03
N SER A 148 6.19 -7.45 14.86
CA SER A 148 7.34 -8.06 15.52
C SER A 148 7.25 -7.80 17.03
N GLU A 149 7.45 -8.83 17.84
CA GLU A 149 7.72 -8.66 19.27
C GLU A 149 9.22 -8.38 19.41
N ASP A 150 9.59 -7.14 19.73
CA ASP A 150 10.97 -6.75 20.07
C ASP A 150 11.57 -7.63 21.20
#